data_AF-A0A3C1H803-F1
#
_entry.id   AF-A0A3C1H803-F1
#
_cell.length_a   1.000
_cell.length_b   1.000
_cell.length_c   1.000
_cell.angle_alpha   90.00
_cell.angle_beta   90.00
_cell.angle_gamma   90.00
#
_symmetry.space_group_name_H-M   'P 1'
#
loop_
_entity.id
_entity.type
_entity.pdbx_description
1 polymer ?
#
loop_
_entity_poly.entity_id
_entity_poly.type
_entity_poly.pdbx_seq_one_letter_code
_entity_poly.pdbx_strand_id
1 'polypeptide(L)'
;MNQNSSKYFTGISALAVLLALAVFGAGCSTTGAGGQASEKTGAQLWGQNCGRCHNIRSPGMYSDAQWEVAVMHMRVRANLTGEEHRKILAFLKSAH
;
A
#
# COMPACT_ATOMS: atom_id res chain seq x y z
N MET A 1 31.97 -56.24 16.07
CA MET A 1 31.56 -54.99 15.40
C MET A 1 30.12 -55.14 14.91
N ASN A 2 29.20 -54.35 15.47
CA ASN A 2 27.76 -54.43 15.24
C ASN A 2 27.38 -53.62 13.98
N GLN A 3 27.09 -54.30 12.86
CA GLN A 3 26.77 -53.68 11.56
C GLN A 3 25.36 -53.05 11.51
N ASN A 4 24.57 -53.15 12.59
CA ASN A 4 23.20 -52.64 12.61
C ASN A 4 23.11 -51.12 12.84
N SER A 5 24.07 -50.50 13.54
CA SER A 5 24.05 -49.06 13.84
C SER A 5 24.17 -48.16 12.60
N SER A 6 24.88 -48.63 11.57
CA SER A 6 25.03 -47.91 10.30
C SER A 6 23.72 -47.83 9.52
N LYS A 7 22.91 -48.91 9.54
CA LYS A 7 21.61 -48.97 8.84
C LYS A 7 20.57 -48.05 9.48
N TYR A 8 20.59 -47.91 10.81
CA TYR A 8 19.70 -46.99 11.53
C TYR A 8 20.11 -45.52 11.32
N PHE A 9 21.40 -45.22 11.19
CA PHE A 9 21.89 -43.87 10.91
C PHE A 9 21.45 -43.37 9.53
N THR A 10 21.57 -44.21 8.49
CA THR A 10 21.07 -43.88 7.14
C THR A 10 19.55 -43.75 7.07
N GLY A 11 18.80 -44.54 7.86
CA GLY A 11 17.33 -44.50 7.88
C GLY A 11 16.76 -43.25 8.52
N ILE A 12 17.38 -42.76 9.61
CA ILE A 12 16.94 -41.54 10.31
C ILE A 12 17.22 -40.29 9.46
N SER A 13 18.34 -40.25 8.72
CA SER A 13 18.65 -39.15 7.79
C SER A 13 17.68 -39.10 6.61
N ALA A 14 17.27 -40.24 6.04
CA ALA A 14 16.33 -40.27 4.92
C ALA A 14 14.92 -39.78 5.33
N LEU A 15 14.47 -40.11 6.55
CA LEU A 15 13.17 -39.67 7.07
C LEU A 15 13.15 -38.17 7.39
N ALA A 16 14.27 -37.62 7.91
CA ALA A 16 14.41 -36.19 8.17
C ALA A 16 14.43 -35.34 6.88
N VAL A 17 15.03 -35.85 5.81
CA VAL A 17 15.07 -35.17 4.49
C VAL A 17 13.69 -35.16 3.82
N LEU A 18 12.91 -36.24 3.94
CA LEU A 18 11.54 -36.31 3.43
C LEU A 18 10.57 -35.40 4.21
N LEU A 19 10.75 -35.26 5.53
CA LEU A 19 9.99 -34.28 6.32
C LEU A 19 10.33 -32.83 5.95
N ALA A 20 11.60 -32.53 5.65
CA ALA A 20 12.03 -31.18 5.29
C ALA A 20 11.52 -30.73 3.91
N LEU A 21 11.36 -31.65 2.95
CA LEU A 21 10.84 -31.35 1.60
C LEU A 21 9.34 -31.00 1.60
N ALA A 22 8.56 -31.48 2.56
CA ALA A 22 7.14 -31.16 2.68
C ALA A 22 6.86 -29.72 3.15
N VAL A 23 7.85 -29.05 3.76
CA VAL A 23 7.70 -27.68 4.30
C VAL A 23 7.98 -26.60 3.25
N PHE A 24 8.69 -26.92 2.16
CA PHE A 24 9.11 -25.95 1.14
C PHE A 24 8.12 -25.75 -0.02
N GLY A 25 7.09 -26.58 -0.15
CA GLY A 25 6.19 -26.62 -1.32
C GLY A 25 5.03 -25.62 -1.33
N ALA A 26 4.82 -24.81 -0.29
CA ALA A 26 3.65 -23.92 -0.16
C ALA A 26 4.02 -22.42 -0.20
N GLY A 27 5.11 -22.06 -0.88
CA GLY A 27 5.71 -20.73 -0.86
C GLY A 27 5.53 -19.91 -2.15
N CYS A 28 4.38 -19.94 -2.81
CA CYS A 28 4.03 -18.89 -3.78
C CYS A 28 2.51 -18.74 -3.89
N SER A 29 1.89 -18.31 -2.80
CA SER A 29 0.69 -17.50 -2.94
C SER A 29 1.15 -16.06 -3.09
N THR A 30 1.35 -15.59 -4.33
CA THR A 30 1.13 -14.17 -4.62
C THR A 30 -0.38 -13.95 -4.51
N THR A 31 -0.90 -14.04 -3.29
CA THR A 31 -2.03 -13.21 -2.94
C THR A 31 -1.54 -11.81 -3.24
N GLY A 32 -2.22 -11.13 -4.16
CA GLY A 32 -2.20 -9.68 -4.23
C GLY A 32 -2.74 -9.13 -2.92
N ALA A 33 -2.00 -9.35 -1.82
CA ALA A 33 -2.10 -8.67 -0.56
C ALA A 33 -1.29 -7.39 -0.68
N GLY A 34 -1.60 -6.59 -1.72
CA GLY A 34 -1.71 -5.18 -1.47
C GLY A 34 -2.83 -5.10 -0.45
N GLY A 35 -2.49 -4.97 0.82
CA GLY A 35 -3.47 -4.80 1.87
C GLY A 35 -4.50 -3.79 1.40
N GLN A 36 -5.75 -3.99 1.80
CA GLN A 36 -6.79 -2.97 1.71
C GLN A 36 -6.33 -1.77 2.56
N ALA A 37 -5.32 -1.02 2.08
CA ALA A 37 -4.97 0.27 2.58
C ALA A 37 -6.22 1.08 2.30
N SER A 38 -7.01 1.31 3.34
CA SER A 38 -8.26 2.05 3.27
C SER A 38 -8.06 3.24 2.34
N GLU A 39 -8.83 3.25 1.25
CA GLU A 39 -8.65 4.21 0.19
C GLU A 39 -8.84 5.62 0.77
N LYS A 40 -7.80 6.45 0.70
CA LYS A 40 -7.80 7.74 1.40
C LYS A 40 -8.90 8.65 0.84
N THR A 41 -9.64 9.31 1.73
CA THR A 41 -10.65 10.30 1.37
C THR A 41 -10.03 11.59 0.85
N GLY A 42 -10.82 12.42 0.15
CA GLY A 42 -10.36 13.74 -0.31
C GLY A 42 -9.87 14.64 0.82
N ALA A 43 -10.56 14.63 1.97
CA ALA A 43 -10.16 15.39 3.16
C ALA A 43 -8.81 14.91 3.73
N GLN A 44 -8.60 13.59 3.81
CA GLN A 44 -7.33 13.02 4.26
C GLN A 44 -6.19 13.37 3.31
N LEU A 45 -6.41 13.23 1.99
CA LEU A 45 -5.43 13.57 0.97
C LEU A 45 -5.08 15.06 1.00
N TRP A 46 -6.07 15.94 1.17
CA TRP A 46 -5.87 17.37 1.30
C TRP A 46 -5.01 17.72 2.52
N GLY A 47 -5.35 17.17 3.69
CA GLY A 47 -4.57 17.37 4.92
C GLY A 47 -3.13 16.85 4.83
N GLN A 48 -2.91 15.73 4.14
CA GLN A 48 -1.58 15.13 3.99
C GLN A 48 -0.70 15.85 2.97
N ASN A 49 -1.28 16.41 1.90
CA ASN A 49 -0.51 16.91 0.76
C ASN A 49 -0.41 18.43 0.70
N CYS A 50 -1.49 19.16 0.98
CA CYS A 50 -1.57 20.59 0.65
C CYS A 50 -0.80 21.49 1.61
N GLY A 51 -0.48 21.00 2.82
CA GLY A 51 0.26 21.73 3.85
C GLY A 51 1.77 21.56 3.81
N ARG A 52 2.29 20.79 2.86
CA ARG A 52 3.72 20.45 2.79
C ARG A 52 4.62 21.61 2.39
N CYS A 53 4.08 22.62 1.72
CA CYS A 53 4.87 23.74 1.16
C CYS A 53 4.42 25.12 1.64
N HIS A 54 3.18 25.27 2.07
CA HIS A 54 2.64 26.52 2.61
C HIS A 54 1.44 26.20 3.51
N ASN A 55 0.92 27.20 4.20
CA ASN A 55 -0.31 27.04 4.98
C ASN A 55 -1.46 26.59 4.09
N ILE A 56 -2.20 25.59 4.55
CA ILE A 56 -3.38 25.10 3.84
C ILE A 56 -4.44 26.21 3.80
N ARG A 57 -4.96 26.46 2.61
CA ARG A 57 -6.08 27.37 2.39
C ARG A 57 -7.37 26.70 2.84
N SER A 58 -8.20 27.37 3.63
CA SER A 58 -9.51 26.86 4.07
C SER A 58 -10.37 26.44 2.86
N PRO A 59 -11.13 25.31 2.91
CA PRO A 59 -11.97 24.86 1.81
C PRO A 59 -12.97 25.91 1.32
N GLY A 60 -13.51 26.75 2.22
CA GLY A 60 -14.45 27.81 1.86
C GLY A 60 -13.82 29.10 1.31
N MET A 61 -12.50 29.15 1.09
CA MET A 61 -11.78 30.36 0.65
C MET A 61 -12.01 30.71 -0.83
N TYR A 62 -12.31 29.71 -1.66
CA TYR A 62 -12.42 29.85 -3.11
C TYR A 62 -13.71 29.24 -3.61
N SER A 63 -14.29 29.83 -4.67
CA SER A 63 -15.39 29.21 -5.40
C SER A 63 -14.97 27.91 -6.09
N ASP A 64 -15.95 27.09 -6.46
CA ASP A 64 -15.78 25.86 -7.23
C ASP A 64 -14.87 26.00 -8.45
N ALA A 65 -15.08 27.03 -9.28
CA ALA A 65 -14.27 27.27 -10.47
C ALA A 65 -12.82 27.67 -10.13
N GLN A 66 -12.63 28.42 -9.04
CA GLN A 66 -11.28 28.77 -8.56
C GLN A 66 -10.55 27.53 -8.03
N TRP A 67 -11.26 26.61 -7.37
CA TRP A 67 -10.68 25.34 -6.92
C TRP A 67 -10.27 24.44 -8.08
N GLU A 68 -11.02 24.39 -9.18
CA GLU A 68 -10.62 23.65 -10.38
C GLU A 68 -9.25 24.11 -10.88
N VAL A 69 -9.04 25.42 -11.01
CA VAL A 69 -7.75 25.98 -11.45
C VAL A 69 -6.65 25.72 -10.41
N ALA A 70 -6.93 25.97 -9.13
CA ALA A 70 -5.94 25.82 -8.06
C ALA A 70 -5.47 24.37 -7.90
N VAL A 71 -6.39 23.40 -7.89
CA VAL A 71 -6.06 21.97 -7.75
C VAL A 71 -5.43 21.41 -9.03
N MET A 72 -5.78 21.94 -10.21
CA MET A 72 -5.07 21.61 -11.46
C MET A 72 -3.61 22.04 -11.40
N HIS A 73 -3.34 23.27 -10.96
CA HIS A 73 -1.97 23.73 -10.74
C HIS A 73 -1.25 22.89 -9.67
N MET A 74 -1.91 22.60 -8.55
CA MET A 74 -1.33 21.82 -7.46
C MET A 74 -1.13 20.34 -7.78
N ARG A 75 -1.82 19.76 -8.76
CA ARG A 75 -1.55 18.39 -9.19
C ARG A 75 -0.09 18.20 -9.59
N VAL A 76 0.45 19.14 -10.35
CA VAL A 76 1.86 19.11 -10.77
C VAL A 76 2.77 19.49 -9.61
N ARG A 77 2.43 20.54 -8.85
CA ARG A 77 3.31 21.07 -7.78
C ARG A 77 3.43 20.15 -6.57
N ALA A 78 2.33 19.51 -6.17
CA ALA A 78 2.30 18.56 -5.05
C ALA A 78 2.53 17.10 -5.49
N ASN A 79 2.75 16.86 -6.79
CA ASN A 79 2.93 15.53 -7.39
C ASN A 79 1.77 14.58 -7.08
N LEU A 80 0.53 15.06 -7.28
CA LEU A 80 -0.68 14.26 -7.06
C LEU A 80 -0.95 13.37 -8.26
N THR A 81 -1.39 12.14 -7.98
CA THR A 81 -2.00 11.29 -9.02
C THR A 81 -3.30 11.93 -9.54
N GLY A 82 -3.79 11.43 -10.68
CA GLY A 82 -5.07 11.91 -11.21
C GLY A 82 -6.26 11.60 -10.31
N GLU A 83 -6.19 10.51 -9.55
CA GLU A 83 -7.23 10.13 -8.61
C GLU A 83 -7.22 11.03 -7.36
N GLU A 84 -6.06 11.25 -6.76
CA GLU A 84 -5.93 12.12 -5.59
C GLU A 84 -6.37 13.55 -5.92
N HIS A 85 -5.98 14.07 -7.08
CA HIS A 85 -6.47 15.35 -7.60
C HIS A 85 -8.00 15.41 -7.56
N ARG A 86 -8.69 14.41 -8.13
CA ARG A 86 -10.16 14.43 -8.26
C ARG A 86 -10.84 14.35 -6.89
N LYS A 87 -10.30 13.54 -5.98
CA LYS A 87 -10.82 13.41 -4.61
C LYS A 87 -10.66 14.70 -3.82
N ILE A 88 -9.48 15.32 -3.90
CA ILE A 88 -9.23 16.62 -3.24
C ILE A 88 -10.17 17.68 -3.81
N LEU A 89 -10.30 17.76 -5.15
CA LEU A 89 -11.19 18.72 -5.80
C LEU A 89 -12.66 18.52 -5.37
N ALA A 90 -13.14 17.28 -5.36
CA ALA A 90 -14.50 16.96 -4.91
C ALA A 90 -14.73 17.37 -3.45
N PHE A 91 -13.78 17.09 -2.57
CA PHE A 91 -13.84 17.53 -1.16
C PHE A 91 -13.93 19.05 -1.04
N LEU A 92 -13.09 19.79 -1.76
CA LEU A 92 -13.07 21.25 -1.70
C LEU A 92 -14.37 21.88 -2.23
N LYS A 93 -14.95 21.34 -3.31
CA LYS A 93 -16.23 21.79 -3.85
C LYS A 93 -17.43 21.45 -2.95
N SER A 94 -17.32 20.43 -2.10
CA SER A 94 -18.39 20.09 -1.13
C SER A 94 -18.49 21.04 0.08
N ALA A 95 -17.59 22.02 0.18
CA ALA A 95 -17.56 22.99 1.29
C ALA A 95 -18.52 24.18 1.09
N HIS A 96 -19.29 24.20 0.00
CA HIS A 96 -20.22 25.26 -0.39
C HIS A 96 -21.66 24.77 -0.48
#